data_AF-A0A8J4RD13-F1
#
_entry.id   AF-A0A8J4RD13-F1
#
_cell.length_a   1.000
_cell.length_b   1.000
_cell.length_c   1.000
_cell.angle_alpha   90.00
_cell.angle_beta   90.00
_cell.angle_gamma   90.00
#
_symmetry.space_group_name_H-M   'P 1'
#
loop_
_entity.id
_entity.type
_entity.pdbx_description
1 polymer ?
#
loop_
_entity_poly.entity_id
_entity_poly.type
_entity_poly.pdbx_seq_one_letter_code
_entity_poly.pdbx_strand_id
1 'polypeptide(L)'
;MGYLAAVERFLKVMAMVWAGSQVTKLIRAGGALALAPFVDTGLSWFTVKFKFETQGKAFMAIVGFCFALAIILFLVVTLLWA
;
A
#
# COMPACT_ATOMS: atom_id res chain seq x y z
N MET A 1 -33.89 -15.67 8.06
CA MET A 1 -32.46 -16.03 8.13
C MET A 1 -32.08 -16.11 9.60
N GLY A 2 -31.96 -17.32 10.15
CA GLY A 2 -31.64 -17.48 11.58
C GLY A 2 -30.23 -16.96 11.88
N TYR A 3 -30.08 -16.28 13.01
CA TYR A 3 -28.83 -15.63 13.43
C TYR A 3 -27.62 -16.59 13.39
N LEU A 4 -27.81 -17.86 13.77
CA LEU A 4 -26.77 -18.89 13.71
C LEU A 4 -26.23 -19.13 12.29
N ALA A 5 -27.12 -19.16 11.28
CA ALA A 5 -26.70 -19.33 9.89
C ALA A 5 -25.94 -18.10 9.35
N ALA A 6 -26.22 -16.90 9.89
CA ALA A 6 -25.45 -15.70 9.56
C ALA A 6 -24.05 -15.74 10.20
N VAL A 7 -23.95 -16.19 11.46
CA VAL A 7 -22.67 -16.35 12.17
C VAL A 7 -21.78 -17.38 11.47
N GLU A 8 -22.32 -18.52 11.04
CA GLU A 8 -21.55 -19.54 10.31
C GLU A 8 -20.97 -18.99 9.00
N ARG A 9 -21.79 -18.26 8.22
CA ARG A 9 -21.33 -17.62 6.98
C ARG A 9 -20.26 -16.57 7.25
N PHE A 10 -20.42 -15.77 8.30
CA PHE A 10 -19.42 -14.78 8.70
C PHE A 10 -18.08 -15.44 9.05
N LEU A 11 -18.09 -16.47 9.89
CA LEU A 11 -16.87 -17.20 10.26
C LEU A 11 -16.19 -17.83 9.05
N LYS A 12 -16.96 -18.36 8.09
CA LYS A 12 -16.42 -18.92 6.86
C LYS A 12 -15.72 -17.86 5.99
N VAL A 13 -16.30 -16.67 5.87
CA VAL A 13 -15.67 -15.53 5.18
C VAL A 13 -14.38 -15.10 5.89
N MET A 14 -14.43 -14.97 7.21
CA MET A 14 -13.25 -14.59 8.02
C MET A 14 -12.12 -15.62 7.87
N ALA A 15 -12.43 -16.92 7.88
CA ALA A 15 -11.45 -17.97 7.67
C ALA A 15 -10.82 -17.91 6.27
N MET A 16 -11.62 -17.65 5.22
CA MET A 16 -11.10 -17.48 3.86
C MET A 16 -10.20 -16.24 3.73
N VAL A 17 -10.59 -15.10 4.31
CA VAL A 17 -9.77 -13.87 4.33
C VAL A 17 -8.47 -14.11 5.08
N TRP A 18 -8.51 -14.84 6.19
CA TRP A 18 -7.33 -15.16 6.98
C TRP A 18 -6.36 -16.08 6.21
N ALA A 19 -6.87 -17.15 5.61
CA ALA A 19 -6.06 -18.05 4.78
C ALA A 19 -5.45 -17.30 3.58
N GLY A 20 -6.23 -16.47 2.90
CA GLY A 20 -5.74 -15.63 1.80
C GLY A 20 -4.64 -14.66 2.24
N SER A 21 -4.76 -14.07 3.44
CA SER A 21 -3.71 -13.20 3.98
C SER A 21 -2.40 -13.96 4.25
N GLN A 22 -2.45 -15.22 4.67
CA GLN A 22 -1.25 -15.99 4.97
C GLN A 22 -0.49 -16.37 3.68
N VAL A 23 -1.21 -16.80 2.64
CA VAL A 23 -0.59 -17.16 1.35
C VAL A 23 0.01 -15.93 0.67
N THR A 24 -0.69 -14.78 0.70
CA THR A 24 -0.20 -13.56 0.05
C THR A 24 0.93 -12.86 0.81
N LYS A 25 1.10 -13.10 2.12
CA LYS A 25 2.18 -12.49 2.91
C LYS A 25 3.57 -12.86 2.38
N LEU A 26 3.79 -14.13 2.05
CA LEU A 26 5.09 -14.58 1.54
C LEU A 26 5.39 -13.96 0.17
N ILE A 27 4.40 -13.93 -0.71
CA ILE A 27 4.53 -13.31 -2.03
C ILE A 27 4.76 -11.80 -1.90
N ARG A 28 4.09 -11.13 -0.97
CA ARG A 28 4.27 -9.70 -0.72
C ARG A 28 5.65 -9.38 -0.15
N ALA A 29 6.12 -10.18 0.81
CA ALA A 29 7.45 -10.05 1.38
C ALA A 29 8.54 -10.36 0.34
N GLY A 30 8.38 -11.44 -0.42
CA GLY A 30 9.28 -11.80 -1.51
C GLY A 30 9.30 -10.77 -2.63
N GLY A 31 8.14 -10.21 -2.99
CA GLY A 31 8.03 -9.11 -3.95
C GLY A 31 8.72 -7.85 -3.46
N ALA A 32 8.53 -7.48 -2.19
CA ALA A 32 9.24 -6.34 -1.58
C ALA A 32 10.76 -6.56 -1.58
N LEU A 33 11.23 -7.77 -1.25
CA LEU A 33 12.65 -8.11 -1.28
C LEU A 33 13.23 -8.05 -2.70
N ALA A 34 12.50 -8.57 -3.69
CA ALA A 34 12.92 -8.55 -5.09
C ALA A 34 12.98 -7.12 -5.66
N LEU A 35 12.08 -6.24 -5.20
CA LEU A 35 12.00 -4.85 -5.64
C LEU A 35 12.97 -3.92 -4.89
N ALA A 36 13.44 -4.29 -3.70
CA ALA A 36 14.35 -3.48 -2.89
C ALA A 36 15.54 -2.90 -3.70
N PRO A 37 16.37 -3.70 -4.40
CA PRO A 37 17.52 -3.16 -5.13
C PRO A 37 17.12 -2.21 -6.27
N PHE A 38 15.96 -2.43 -6.89
CA PHE A 38 15.45 -1.57 -7.95
C PHE A 38 15.00 -0.22 -7.39
N VAL A 39 14.30 -0.23 -6.26
CA VAL A 39 13.86 0.98 -5.56
C VAL A 39 15.06 1.78 -5.04
N ASP A 40 16.05 1.12 -4.43
CA ASP A 40 17.27 1.78 -3.95
C ASP A 40 18.05 2.44 -5.10
N THR A 41 18.16 1.76 -6.24
CA THR A 41 18.81 2.31 -7.45
C THR A 41 18.05 3.52 -7.97
N GLY A 42 16.72 3.44 -8.09
CA GLY A 42 15.88 4.57 -8.51
C GLY A 42 15.96 5.75 -7.56
N LEU A 43 15.96 5.50 -6.25
CA LEU A 43 16.05 6.54 -5.23
C LEU A 43 17.42 7.21 -5.24
N SER A 44 18.51 6.46 -5.39
CA SER A 44 19.87 7.02 -5.53
C SER A 44 19.97 7.94 -6.74
N TRP A 45 19.43 7.52 -7.90
CA TRP A 45 19.40 8.33 -9.11
C TRP A 45 18.58 9.60 -8.94
N PHE A 46 17.41 9.50 -8.33
CA PHE A 46 16.55 10.65 -8.06
C PHE A 46 17.21 11.65 -7.09
N THR A 47 17.86 11.14 -6.05
CA THR A 47 18.60 11.94 -5.06
C THR A 47 19.73 12.71 -5.73
N VAL A 48 20.53 12.06 -6.59
CA VAL A 48 21.61 12.72 -7.35
C VAL A 48 21.05 13.74 -8.34
N LYS A 49 20.00 13.39 -9.08
CA LYS A 49 19.41 14.26 -10.11
C LYS A 49 18.81 15.55 -9.54
N PHE A 50 18.13 15.46 -8.41
CA PHE A 50 17.52 16.60 -7.73
C PHE A 50 18.43 17.25 -6.67
N LYS A 51 19.68 16.79 -6.55
CA LYS A 51 20.67 17.30 -5.56
C LYS A 51 20.15 17.29 -4.13
N PHE A 52 19.41 16.25 -3.75
CA PHE A 52 19.01 16.08 -2.36
C PHE A 52 20.21 15.69 -1.51
N GLU A 53 20.30 16.27 -0.32
CA GLU A 53 21.39 16.01 0.63
C GLU A 53 21.38 14.57 1.16
N THR A 54 20.19 13.96 1.26
CA THR A 54 20.03 12.58 1.73
C THR A 54 18.95 11.84 0.93
N GLN A 55 19.15 10.54 0.74
CA GLN A 55 18.14 9.67 0.11
C GLN A 55 16.83 9.64 0.90
N GLY A 56 16.89 9.76 2.23
CA GLY A 56 15.70 9.82 3.10
C GLY A 56 14.83 11.06 2.86
N LYS A 57 15.44 12.24 2.64
CA LYS A 57 14.69 13.46 2.29
C LYS A 57 14.01 13.32 0.94
N ALA A 58 14.71 12.75 -0.05
CA ALA A 58 14.16 12.48 -1.37
C ALA A 58 12.98 11.49 -1.33
N PHE A 59 13.10 10.42 -0.55
CA PHE A 59 12.02 9.45 -0.33
C PHE A 59 10.79 10.10 0.32
N MET A 60 11.00 10.86 1.40
CA MET A 60 9.92 11.57 2.10
C MET A 60 9.18 12.55 1.20
N ALA A 61 9.89 13.23 0.30
CA ALA A 61 9.27 14.13 -0.67
C ALA A 61 8.37 13.37 -1.66
N ILE A 62 8.83 12.24 -2.20
CA ILE A 62 8.05 11.39 -3.12
C ILE A 62 6.81 10.84 -2.41
N VAL A 63 6.98 10.28 -1.20
CA VAL A 63 5.89 9.72 -0.40
C VAL A 63 4.88 10.80 -0.03
N GLY A 64 5.34 11.95 0.44
CA GLY A 64 4.48 13.08 0.79
C GLY A 64 3.64 13.56 -0.39
N PHE A 65 4.25 13.67 -1.58
CA PHE A 65 3.52 14.03 -2.81
C PHE A 65 2.45 12.99 -3.17
N CYS A 66 2.76 11.70 -3.06
CA CYS A 66 1.82 10.62 -3.33
C CYS A 66 0.62 10.64 -2.36
N PHE A 67 0.88 10.82 -1.06
CA PHE A 67 -0.18 10.96 -0.06
C PHE A 67 -1.05 12.20 -0.29
N ALA A 68 -0.42 13.34 -0.61
CA ALA A 68 -1.16 14.56 -0.94
C ALA A 68 -2.09 14.35 -2.13
N LEU A 69 -1.59 13.74 -3.22
CA LEU A 69 -2.40 13.38 -4.38
C LEU A 69 -3.55 12.44 -4.03
N ALA A 70 -3.29 11.39 -3.24
CA ALA A 70 -4.32 10.45 -2.82
C ALA A 70 -5.43 11.13 -2.00
N ILE A 71 -5.06 12.04 -1.08
CA ILE A 71 -6.01 12.84 -0.30
C ILE A 71 -6.83 13.74 -1.22
N ILE A 72 -6.19 14.44 -2.16
CA ILE A 72 -6.88 15.31 -3.12
C ILE A 72 -7.89 14.49 -3.94
N LEU A 73 -7.47 13.36 -4.51
CA LEU A 73 -8.35 12.50 -5.30
C LEU A 73 -9.51 11.96 -4.47
N PHE A 74 -9.26 11.52 -3.24
CA PHE A 74 -10.31 11.08 -2.33
C PHE A 74 -11.32 12.20 -2.06
N LEU A 75 -10.85 13.40 -1.69
CA LEU A 75 -11.71 14.55 -1.41
C LEU A 75 -12.50 14.99 -2.65
N VAL A 76 -11.88 14.98 -3.83
CA VAL A 76 -12.56 15.31 -5.08
C VAL A 76 -13.67 14.31 -5.35
N VAL A 77 -13.39 13.01 -5.27
CA VAL A 77 -14.39 11.97 -5.50
C VAL A 77 -15.52 12.05 -4.47
N THR A 78 -15.20 12.26 -3.19
CA THR A 78 -16.23 12.32 -2.14
C THR A 78 -17.06 13.60 -2.20
N LEU A 79 -16.47 14.76 -2.49
CA LEU A 79 -17.19 16.04 -2.58
C LEU A 79 -17.95 16.22 -3.89
N LEU A 80 -17.50 15.61 -5.00
CA LEU A 80 -18.24 15.62 -6.27
C LEU A 80 -19.40 14.62 -6.29
N TRP A 81 -19.37 13.61 -5.42
CA TRP A 81 -20.41 12.59 -5.31
C TRP A 81 -21.37 12.82 -4.13
N ALA A 82 -21.07 13.77 -3.25
CA ALA A 82 -21.97 14.26 -2.20
C ALA A 82 -22.93 15.33 -2.75
#